data_AF-A0A0R2RGV6-F1
#
_entry.id   AF-A0A0R2RGV6-F1
#
_cell.length_a   1.000
_cell.length_b   1.000
_cell.length_c   1.000
_cell.angle_alpha   90.00
_cell.angle_beta   90.00
_cell.angle_gamma   90.00
#
_symmetry.space_group_name_H-M   'P 1'
#
loop_
_entity.id
_entity.type
_entity.pdbx_description
1 polymer ?
#
loop_
_entity_poly.entity_id
_entity_poly.type
_entity_poly.pdbx_seq_one_letter_code
_entity_poly.pdbx_strand_id
1 'polypeptide(L)'
;MPNNFSTSALIFINGLVLMFVGKIKLNFIAKVLGISFLAAGLIYGIARFIPELATKIMPRSTTWVSRIDSFFINSDAEVMDEDYQKTQALVAIQNGSLFGAGPGKSTQRSILPYSESDFIFAIILEEYGLIGGASALLFYLILLFRAIRIFLKTESIFGSLTVIGLMFSLVFQALINMLVSVGIMPVTGQTLPLISMGGTSLVFTFIALGIILSVSRNSLEGEYEKA
;
A
#
# COMPACT_ATOMS: atom_id res chain seq x y z
N MET A 1 -8.76 13.89 -13.44
CA MET A 1 -8.80 12.45 -13.76
C MET A 1 -7.80 11.73 -12.86
N PRO A 2 -8.12 10.55 -12.31
CA PRO A 2 -7.82 10.25 -10.90
C PRO A 2 -6.32 10.13 -10.61
N ASN A 3 -5.81 11.17 -9.97
CA ASN A 3 -4.83 11.34 -8.88
C ASN A 3 -3.98 10.18 -8.33
N ASN A 4 -4.16 8.90 -8.68
CA ASN A 4 -3.68 7.82 -7.83
C ASN A 4 -2.92 6.73 -8.61
N PHE A 5 -1.67 7.03 -8.99
CA PHE A 5 -0.75 6.01 -9.50
C PHE A 5 -0.63 4.85 -8.51
N SER A 6 -0.47 5.16 -7.21
CA SER A 6 -0.38 4.14 -6.17
C SER A 6 -1.62 3.26 -6.10
N THR A 7 -2.84 3.82 -6.13
CA THR A 7 -4.07 3.01 -6.14
C THR A 7 -4.17 2.15 -7.40
N SER A 8 -3.75 2.67 -8.56
CA SER A 8 -3.73 1.91 -9.81
C SER A 8 -2.74 0.74 -9.74
N ALA A 9 -1.55 0.96 -9.18
CA ALA A 9 -0.55 -0.08 -8.93
C ALA A 9 -1.07 -1.14 -7.94
N LEU A 10 -1.72 -0.72 -6.85
CA LEU A 10 -2.33 -1.63 -5.88
C LEU A 10 -3.41 -2.51 -6.52
N ILE A 11 -4.31 -1.92 -7.31
CA ILE A 11 -5.36 -2.68 -8.04
C ILE A 11 -4.73 -3.64 -9.05
N PHE A 12 -3.70 -3.21 -9.77
CA PHE A 12 -3.00 -4.07 -10.73
C PHE A 12 -2.33 -5.27 -10.05
N ILE A 13 -1.61 -5.04 -8.94
CA ILE A 13 -0.97 -6.10 -8.16
C ILE A 13 -2.03 -7.04 -7.58
N ASN A 14 -3.13 -6.51 -7.04
CA ASN A 14 -4.23 -7.32 -6.56
C ASN A 14 -4.85 -8.18 -7.68
N GLY A 15 -5.01 -7.61 -8.88
CA GLY A 15 -5.44 -8.34 -10.07
C GLY A 15 -4.50 -9.49 -10.42
N LEU A 16 -3.18 -9.27 -10.40
CA LEU A 16 -2.18 -10.32 -10.65
C LEU A 16 -2.26 -11.45 -9.60
N VAL A 17 -2.45 -11.10 -8.32
CA VAL A 17 -2.64 -12.10 -7.25
C VAL A 17 -3.90 -12.92 -7.50
N LEU A 18 -5.02 -12.28 -7.85
CA LEU A 18 -6.26 -13.00 -8.18
C LEU A 18 -6.09 -13.91 -9.40
N MET A 19 -5.37 -13.48 -10.43
CA MET A 19 -5.06 -14.31 -11.60
C MET A 19 -4.21 -15.53 -11.23
N PHE A 20 -3.22 -15.33 -10.35
CA PHE A 20 -2.37 -16.42 -9.86
C PHE A 20 -3.18 -17.41 -9.00
N VAL A 21 -3.97 -16.92 -8.06
CA VAL A 21 -4.82 -17.75 -7.19
C VAL A 21 -5.92 -18.46 -7.98
N GLY A 22 -6.47 -17.80 -9.00
CA GLY A 22 -7.40 -18.38 -9.97
C GLY A 22 -6.79 -19.41 -10.92
N LYS A 23 -5.51 -19.79 -10.72
CA LYS A 23 -4.77 -20.80 -11.51
C LYS A 23 -4.75 -20.51 -13.01
N ILE A 24 -4.73 -19.23 -13.39
CA ILE A 24 -4.55 -18.85 -14.80
C ILE A 24 -3.16 -19.28 -15.27
N LYS A 25 -3.04 -19.71 -16.52
CA LYS A 25 -1.78 -20.15 -17.13
C LYS A 25 -0.68 -19.11 -16.91
N LEU A 26 0.44 -19.51 -16.31
CA LEU A 26 1.57 -18.62 -15.99
C LEU A 26 2.09 -17.87 -17.22
N ASN A 27 2.05 -18.49 -18.41
CA ASN A 27 2.44 -17.85 -19.67
C ASN A 27 1.57 -16.62 -20.00
N PHE A 28 0.30 -16.62 -19.60
CA PHE A 28 -0.58 -15.47 -19.78
C PHE A 28 -0.23 -14.35 -18.80
N ILE A 29 -0.01 -14.68 -17.53
CA ILE A 29 0.42 -13.72 -16.50
C ILE A 29 1.75 -13.07 -16.90
N ALA A 30 2.71 -13.86 -17.41
CA ALA A 30 3.99 -13.35 -17.89
C ALA A 30 3.83 -12.39 -19.08
N LYS A 31 2.90 -12.66 -20.01
CA LYS A 31 2.60 -11.75 -21.13
C LYS A 31 1.98 -10.44 -20.64
N VAL A 32 1.03 -10.50 -19.71
CA VAL A 32 0.42 -9.30 -19.10
C VAL A 32 1.49 -8.45 -18.43
N LEU A 33 2.35 -9.07 -17.60
CA LEU A 33 3.48 -8.39 -16.99
C LEU A 33 4.42 -7.76 -18.03
N GLY A 34 4.79 -8.50 -19.08
CA GLY A 34 5.67 -8.00 -20.14
C GLY A 34 5.09 -6.78 -20.86
N ILE A 35 3.81 -6.82 -21.22
CA ILE A 35 3.11 -5.69 -21.86
C ILE A 35 3.05 -4.49 -20.90
N SER A 36 2.75 -4.71 -19.62
CA SER A 36 2.70 -3.64 -18.61
C SER A 36 4.06 -2.98 -18.40
N PHE A 37 5.15 -3.75 -18.33
CA PHE A 37 6.51 -3.21 -18.22
C PHE A 37 6.92 -2.43 -19.47
N LEU A 38 6.60 -2.93 -20.67
CA LEU A 38 6.86 -2.21 -21.91
C LEU A 38 6.09 -0.88 -21.98
N ALA A 39 4.81 -0.88 -21.60
CA ALA A 39 4.00 0.32 -21.55
C ALA A 39 4.55 1.33 -20.53
N ALA A 40 4.93 0.88 -19.32
CA ALA A 40 5.53 1.73 -18.31
C ALA A 40 6.87 2.32 -18.76
N GLY A 41 7.72 1.51 -19.40
CA GLY A 41 9.01 1.95 -19.96
C GLY A 41 8.85 2.97 -21.09
N LEU A 42 7.86 2.79 -21.97
CA LEU A 42 7.51 3.77 -23.00
C LEU A 42 7.04 5.09 -22.37
N ILE A 43 6.17 5.04 -21.36
CA ILE A 43 5.69 6.22 -20.65
C ILE A 43 6.86 6.96 -19.99
N TYR A 44 7.73 6.23 -19.29
CA TYR A 44 8.93 6.79 -18.67
C TYR A 44 9.85 7.46 -19.70
N GLY A 45 10.12 6.79 -20.81
CA GLY A 45 10.96 7.31 -21.89
C GLY A 45 10.39 8.58 -22.53
N ILE A 46 9.09 8.59 -22.87
CA ILE A 46 8.42 9.75 -23.47
C ILE A 46 8.42 10.93 -22.48
N ALA A 47 8.12 10.67 -21.20
CA ALA A 47 8.13 11.70 -20.16
C ALA A 47 9.52 12.30 -19.89
N ARG A 48 10.58 11.50 -20.01
CA ARG A 48 11.96 11.96 -19.81
C ARG A 48 12.54 12.70 -21.01
N PHE A 49 12.26 12.26 -22.24
CA PHE A 49 12.89 12.81 -23.44
C PHE A 49 12.03 13.85 -24.18
N ILE A 50 10.70 13.81 -24.03
CA ILE A 50 9.77 14.76 -24.69
C ILE A 50 8.67 15.20 -23.70
N PRO A 51 9.02 16.01 -22.68
CA PRO A 51 8.11 16.38 -21.60
C PRO A 51 6.88 17.16 -22.09
N GLU A 52 6.97 17.91 -23.20
CA GLU A 52 5.83 18.62 -23.79
C GLU A 52 4.76 17.68 -24.35
N LEU A 53 5.16 16.63 -25.07
CA LEU A 53 4.22 15.60 -25.55
C LEU A 53 3.68 14.78 -24.38
N ALA A 54 4.53 14.45 -23.41
CA ALA A 54 4.13 13.70 -22.22
C ALA A 54 3.10 14.46 -21.38
N THR A 55 3.28 15.76 -21.17
CA THR A 55 2.35 16.60 -20.41
C THR A 55 1.06 16.85 -21.19
N LYS A 56 1.10 16.89 -22.53
CA LYS A 56 -0.08 17.02 -23.39
C LYS A 56 -0.93 15.75 -23.45
N ILE A 57 -0.32 14.57 -23.43
CA ILE A 57 -1.01 13.27 -23.46
C ILE A 57 -1.39 12.82 -22.04
N MET A 58 -0.48 13.00 -21.08
CA MET A 58 -0.61 12.65 -19.67
C MET A 58 -0.04 13.77 -18.78
N PRO A 59 -0.86 14.74 -18.38
CA PRO A 59 -0.45 15.96 -17.65
C PRO A 59 0.36 15.77 -16.35
N ARG A 60 0.43 14.55 -15.81
CA ARG A 60 1.15 14.23 -14.56
C ARG A 60 2.18 13.12 -14.70
N SER A 61 2.48 12.68 -15.93
CA SER A 61 3.57 11.73 -16.20
C SER A 61 4.92 12.25 -15.70
N THR A 62 5.14 13.56 -15.82
CA THR A 62 6.32 14.27 -15.30
C THR A 62 6.43 14.19 -13.78
N THR A 63 5.32 14.24 -13.03
CA THR A 63 5.32 14.10 -11.55
C THR A 63 5.66 12.68 -11.09
N TRP A 64 5.22 11.65 -11.81
CA TRP A 64 5.56 10.26 -11.46
C TRP A 64 7.03 9.98 -11.75
N VAL A 65 7.51 10.47 -12.90
CA VAL A 65 8.93 10.37 -13.26
C VAL A 65 9.78 11.16 -12.28
N SER A 66 9.37 12.38 -11.87
CA SER A 66 10.13 13.17 -10.90
C SER A 66 10.22 12.48 -9.53
N ARG A 67 9.18 11.76 -9.08
CA ARG A 67 9.21 10.97 -7.84
C ARG A 67 10.13 9.75 -7.90
N ILE A 68 10.26 9.14 -9.07
CA ILE A 68 11.17 8.02 -9.30
C ILE A 68 12.61 8.57 -9.41
N ASP A 69 12.80 9.59 -10.23
CA ASP A 69 14.11 10.19 -10.45
C ASP A 69 14.64 10.80 -9.14
N SER A 70 13.84 11.54 -8.35
CA SER A 70 14.29 12.09 -7.06
C SER A 70 14.65 11.02 -6.02
N PHE A 71 14.10 9.81 -6.14
CA PHE A 71 14.44 8.70 -5.24
C PHE A 71 15.73 7.98 -5.66
N PHE A 72 16.00 7.84 -6.96
CA PHE A 72 17.14 7.06 -7.48
C PHE A 72 18.35 7.91 -7.88
N ILE A 73 18.10 9.16 -8.27
CA ILE A 73 19.08 10.12 -8.75
C ILE A 73 18.96 11.30 -7.79
N ASN A 74 19.90 11.44 -6.85
CA ASN A 74 19.98 12.60 -5.96
C ASN A 74 20.11 13.88 -6.81
N SER A 75 18.99 14.42 -7.29
CA SER A 75 18.93 15.67 -8.00
C SER A 75 18.57 16.73 -6.98
N ASP A 76 19.54 17.60 -6.66
CA ASP A 76 19.42 18.74 -5.74
C ASP A 76 18.40 19.82 -6.19
N ALA A 77 17.48 19.49 -7.10
CA ALA A 77 16.50 20.38 -7.68
C ALA A 77 15.08 20.05 -7.18
N GLU A 78 14.63 20.87 -6.24
CA GLU A 78 13.24 21.34 -6.10
C GLU A 78 12.12 20.36 -5.71
N VAL A 79 12.30 19.53 -4.67
CA VAL A 79 11.15 19.04 -3.89
C VAL A 79 11.37 19.21 -2.38
N MET A 80 11.54 20.47 -1.94
CA MET A 80 11.72 20.84 -0.53
C MET A 80 10.71 20.16 0.41
N ASP A 81 9.44 20.01 0.01
CA ASP A 81 8.39 19.44 0.86
C ASP A 81 8.42 17.90 0.95
N GLU A 82 8.76 17.16 -0.12
CA GLU A 82 8.83 15.69 -0.08
C GLU A 82 10.09 15.22 0.67
N ASP A 83 11.22 15.91 0.47
CA ASP A 83 12.44 15.64 1.23
C ASP A 83 12.27 16.02 2.70
N TYR A 84 11.53 17.09 2.99
CA TYR A 84 11.18 17.47 4.36
C TYR A 84 10.34 16.38 5.04
N GLN A 85 9.27 15.90 4.40
CA GLN A 85 8.43 14.82 4.96
C GLN A 85 9.23 13.54 5.22
N LYS A 86 10.06 13.10 4.26
CA LYS A 86 10.93 11.93 4.42
C LYS A 86 11.93 12.14 5.56
N THR A 87 12.64 13.26 5.56
CA THR A 87 13.66 13.57 6.58
C THR A 87 13.05 13.55 7.98
N GLN A 88 11.89 14.18 8.15
CA GLN A 88 11.22 14.21 9.45
C GLN A 88 10.67 12.84 9.88
N ALA A 89 10.23 12.01 8.93
CA ALA A 89 9.87 10.62 9.22
C ALA A 89 11.09 9.81 9.70
N LEU A 90 12.27 9.98 9.07
CA LEU A 90 13.50 9.33 9.53
C LEU A 90 13.94 9.83 10.91
N VAL A 91 13.78 11.12 11.20
CA VAL A 91 14.08 11.69 12.54
C VAL A 91 13.14 11.09 13.59
N ALA A 92 11.85 10.93 13.29
CA ALA A 92 10.90 10.27 14.20
C ALA A 92 11.32 8.83 14.53
N ILE A 93 11.78 8.08 13.52
CA ILE A 93 12.28 6.71 13.70
C ILE A 93 13.54 6.68 14.57
N GLN A 94 14.46 7.63 14.36
CA GLN A 94 15.68 7.74 15.18
C GLN A 94 15.35 8.03 16.65
N ASN A 95 14.36 8.89 16.91
CA ASN A 95 13.92 9.23 18.27
C ASN A 95 13.23 8.07 18.99
N GLY A 96 12.63 7.13 18.24
CA GLY A 96 11.86 6.01 18.78
C GLY A 96 12.68 5.00 19.59
N SER A 97 13.97 4.79 19.28
CA SER A 97 14.80 3.76 19.94
C SER A 97 14.06 2.40 20.04
N LEU A 98 14.43 1.52 20.98
CA LEU A 98 13.79 0.21 21.14
C LEU A 98 12.39 0.30 21.80
N PHE A 99 12.19 1.22 22.75
CA PHE A 99 10.99 1.27 23.61
C PHE A 99 10.09 2.49 23.37
N GLY A 100 10.48 3.45 22.53
CA GLY A 100 9.71 4.65 22.25
C GLY A 100 9.86 5.75 23.30
N ALA A 101 9.40 6.95 22.94
CA ALA A 101 9.30 8.09 23.85
C ALA A 101 8.10 7.99 24.81
N GLY A 102 7.15 7.11 24.52
CA GLY A 102 5.88 6.95 25.22
C GLY A 102 4.71 7.64 24.49
N PRO A 103 3.47 7.18 24.72
CA PRO A 103 2.29 7.63 23.98
C PRO A 103 2.03 9.12 24.21
N GLY A 104 1.74 9.85 23.13
CA GLY A 104 1.41 11.29 23.17
C GLY A 104 2.59 12.21 23.46
N LYS A 105 3.82 11.67 23.54
CA LYS A 105 5.06 12.45 23.69
C LYS A 105 5.82 12.62 22.37
N SER A 106 5.21 12.24 21.24
CA SER A 106 5.81 12.43 19.93
C SER A 106 5.96 13.91 19.61
N THR A 107 7.20 14.33 19.36
CA THR A 107 7.52 15.72 18.98
C THR A 107 7.28 15.89 17.47
N GLN A 108 7.51 14.84 16.68
CA GLN A 108 7.41 14.89 15.23
C GLN A 108 5.95 14.83 14.76
N ARG A 109 5.02 14.35 15.59
CA ARG A 109 3.57 14.38 15.30
C ARG A 109 3.05 15.77 14.94
N SER A 110 3.51 16.82 15.64
CA SER A 110 3.12 18.21 15.39
C SER A 110 3.89 18.89 14.25
N ILE A 111 5.01 18.29 13.82
CA ILE A 111 5.95 18.88 12.85
C ILE A 111 5.77 18.26 11.45
N LEU A 112 5.34 17.00 11.39
CA LEU A 112 5.07 16.27 10.15
C LEU A 112 3.68 16.64 9.59
N PRO A 113 3.60 17.29 8.41
CA PRO A 113 2.33 17.46 7.73
C PRO A 113 1.78 16.08 7.31
N TYR A 114 0.49 15.85 7.54
CA TYR A 114 -0.17 14.56 7.28
C TYR A 114 0.42 13.36 8.06
N SER A 115 1.06 13.62 9.21
CA SER A 115 1.55 12.61 10.16
C SER A 115 0.50 11.58 10.56
N GLU A 116 -0.75 12.01 10.66
CA GLU A 116 -1.88 11.20 11.10
C GLU A 116 -2.41 10.25 10.02
N SER A 117 -2.11 10.54 8.74
CA SER A 117 -2.64 9.76 7.62
C SER A 117 -1.57 8.87 6.98
N ASP A 118 -0.50 9.48 6.48
CA ASP A 118 0.43 8.85 5.54
C ASP A 118 1.73 8.40 6.24
N PHE A 119 2.09 9.05 7.35
CA PHE A 119 3.28 8.78 8.15
C PHE A 119 2.97 8.30 9.57
N ILE A 120 1.74 7.81 9.81
CA ILE A 120 1.31 7.38 11.15
C ILE A 120 2.19 6.24 11.69
N PHE A 121 2.76 5.42 10.80
CA PHE A 121 3.71 4.38 11.20
C PHE A 121 5.03 4.95 11.73
N ALA A 122 5.51 6.07 11.21
CA ALA A 122 6.69 6.76 11.75
C ALA A 122 6.42 7.30 13.16
N ILE A 123 5.20 7.81 13.41
CA ILE A 123 4.78 8.24 14.76
C ILE A 123 4.67 7.04 15.71
N ILE A 124 4.16 5.90 15.26
CA ILE A 124 4.12 4.66 16.07
C ILE A 124 5.55 4.23 16.44
N LEU A 125 6.50 4.32 15.50
CA LEU A 125 7.90 4.03 15.78
C LEU A 125 8.50 5.01 16.79
N GLU A 126 8.16 6.29 16.73
CA GLU A 126 8.62 7.27 17.72
C GLU A 126 8.04 7.02 19.11
N GLU A 127 6.73 6.77 19.22
CA GLU A 127 6.03 6.65 20.49
C GLU A 127 6.24 5.30 21.17
N TYR A 128 6.27 4.20 20.40
CA TYR A 128 6.31 2.82 20.89
C TYR A 128 7.60 2.08 20.53
N GLY A 129 8.52 2.75 19.83
CA GLY A 129 9.81 2.19 19.43
C GLY A 129 9.70 1.09 18.38
N LEU A 130 10.81 0.38 18.19
CA LEU A 130 10.88 -0.79 17.30
C LEU A 130 9.92 -1.90 17.70
N ILE A 131 9.63 -2.08 18.99
CA ILE A 131 8.68 -3.10 19.47
C ILE A 131 7.27 -2.77 19.00
N GLY A 132 6.85 -1.50 19.11
CA GLY A 132 5.57 -1.02 18.59
C GLY A 132 5.44 -1.24 17.09
N GLY A 133 6.42 -0.81 16.31
CA GLY A 133 6.44 -1.02 14.86
C GLY A 133 6.40 -2.50 14.46
N ALA A 134 7.19 -3.34 15.13
CA ALA A 134 7.21 -4.78 14.88
C ALA A 134 5.88 -5.45 15.23
N SER A 135 5.22 -5.06 16.32
CA SER A 135 3.91 -5.58 16.70
C SER A 135 2.81 -5.18 15.71
N ALA A 136 2.82 -3.94 15.21
CA ALA A 136 1.90 -3.48 14.18
C ALA A 136 2.06 -4.30 12.89
N LEU A 137 3.31 -4.49 12.43
CA LEU A 137 3.61 -5.36 11.28
C LEU A 137 3.10 -6.78 11.52
N LEU A 138 3.37 -7.34 12.70
CA LEU A 138 2.92 -8.68 13.09
C LEU A 138 1.40 -8.81 13.01
N PHE A 139 0.63 -7.81 13.43
CA PHE A 139 -0.84 -7.85 13.32
C PHE A 139 -1.33 -7.91 11.88
N TYR A 140 -0.73 -7.17 10.94
CA TYR A 140 -1.08 -7.29 9.52
C TYR A 140 -0.68 -8.66 8.94
N LEU A 141 0.45 -9.24 9.37
CA LEU A 141 0.84 -10.60 8.97
C LEU A 141 -0.13 -11.66 9.53
N ILE A 142 -0.62 -11.48 10.75
CA ILE A 142 -1.67 -12.33 11.33
C ILE A 142 -2.97 -12.21 10.54
N LEU A 143 -3.36 -11.00 10.14
CA LEU A 143 -4.52 -10.77 9.27
C LEU A 143 -4.36 -11.50 7.93
N LEU A 144 -3.19 -11.39 7.30
CA LEU A 144 -2.89 -12.11 6.05
C LEU A 144 -2.98 -13.63 6.24
N PHE A 145 -2.40 -14.15 7.33
CA PHE A 145 -2.47 -15.57 7.65
C PHE A 145 -3.91 -16.04 7.87
N ARG A 146 -4.74 -15.25 8.58
CA ARG A 146 -6.16 -15.52 8.77
C ARG A 146 -6.91 -15.52 7.42
N ALA A 147 -6.59 -14.60 6.52
CA ALA A 147 -7.17 -14.55 5.19
C ALA A 147 -6.88 -15.84 4.39
N ILE A 148 -5.62 -16.29 4.40
CA ILE A 148 -5.22 -17.53 3.74
C ILE A 148 -5.95 -18.74 4.36
N ARG A 149 -6.10 -18.77 5.69
CA ARG A 149 -6.86 -19.82 6.38
C ARG A 149 -8.33 -19.84 5.97
N ILE A 150 -8.98 -18.69 5.79
CA ILE A 150 -10.36 -18.60 5.31
C ILE A 150 -10.44 -19.05 3.86
N PHE A 151 -9.55 -18.54 3.01
CA PHE A 151 -9.44 -18.94 1.59
C PHE A 151 -9.36 -20.46 1.41
N LEU A 152 -8.52 -21.14 2.20
CA LEU A 152 -8.35 -22.60 2.12
C LEU A 152 -9.55 -23.40 2.65
N LYS A 153 -10.42 -22.80 3.47
CA LYS A 153 -11.61 -23.45 4.04
C LYS A 153 -12.87 -23.21 3.20
N THR A 154 -12.90 -22.16 2.39
CA THR A 154 -14.05 -21.82 1.57
C THR A 154 -14.14 -22.72 0.34
N GLU A 155 -15.24 -23.46 0.22
CA GLU A 155 -15.50 -24.33 -0.94
C GLU A 155 -15.83 -23.52 -2.21
N SER A 156 -16.50 -22.37 -2.06
CA SER A 156 -16.85 -21.49 -3.18
C SER A 156 -15.62 -20.79 -3.78
N ILE A 157 -15.45 -20.93 -5.10
CA ILE A 157 -14.41 -20.23 -5.87
C ILE A 157 -14.59 -18.71 -5.77
N PHE A 158 -15.83 -18.22 -5.89
CA PHE A 158 -16.11 -16.78 -5.80
C PHE A 158 -15.83 -16.25 -4.38
N GLY A 159 -16.27 -16.98 -3.35
CA GLY A 159 -16.04 -16.60 -1.95
C GLY A 159 -14.55 -16.56 -1.60
N SER A 160 -13.81 -17.59 -2.00
CA SER A 160 -12.37 -17.68 -1.75
C SER A 160 -11.60 -16.56 -2.47
N LEU A 161 -11.89 -16.29 -3.75
CA LEU A 161 -11.28 -15.18 -4.50
C LEU A 161 -11.62 -13.80 -3.92
N THR A 162 -12.85 -13.61 -3.45
CA THR A 162 -13.27 -12.35 -2.81
C THR A 162 -12.51 -12.10 -1.51
N VAL A 163 -12.38 -13.12 -0.66
CA VAL A 163 -11.65 -13.01 0.61
C VAL A 163 -10.18 -12.68 0.36
N ILE A 164 -9.51 -13.42 -0.52
CA ILE A 164 -8.09 -13.19 -0.77
C ILE A 164 -7.85 -11.83 -1.44
N GLY A 165 -8.71 -11.40 -2.37
CA GLY A 165 -8.56 -10.11 -3.04
C GLY A 165 -8.75 -8.91 -2.11
N LEU A 166 -9.74 -8.94 -1.22
CA LEU A 166 -9.98 -7.87 -0.25
C LEU A 166 -8.90 -7.85 0.83
N MET A 167 -8.56 -9.01 1.41
CA MET A 167 -7.55 -9.10 2.47
C MET A 167 -6.15 -8.78 1.95
N PHE A 168 -5.79 -9.27 0.76
CA PHE A 168 -4.51 -8.94 0.14
C PHE A 168 -4.41 -7.44 -0.13
N SER A 169 -5.45 -6.82 -0.70
CA SER A 169 -5.45 -5.37 -0.93
C SER A 169 -5.23 -4.56 0.36
N LEU A 170 -5.90 -4.95 1.45
CA LEU A 170 -5.79 -4.29 2.76
C LEU A 170 -4.38 -4.43 3.33
N VAL A 171 -3.86 -5.65 3.41
CA VAL A 171 -2.53 -5.91 3.99
C VAL A 171 -1.44 -5.30 3.10
N PHE A 172 -1.55 -5.44 1.79
CA PHE A 172 -0.55 -4.92 0.87
C PHE A 172 -0.50 -3.39 0.89
N GLN A 173 -1.65 -2.71 0.95
CA GLN A 173 -1.68 -1.26 1.18
C GLN A 173 -0.98 -0.86 2.48
N ALA A 174 -1.20 -1.62 3.58
CA ALA A 174 -0.51 -1.37 4.84
C ALA A 174 1.02 -1.53 4.74
N LEU A 175 1.48 -2.59 4.07
CA LEU A 175 2.91 -2.85 3.85
C LEU A 175 3.56 -1.73 3.02
N ILE A 176 2.91 -1.27 1.95
CA ILE A 176 3.40 -0.14 1.15
C ILE A 176 3.51 1.12 2.02
N ASN A 177 2.49 1.44 2.82
CA ASN A 177 2.52 2.60 3.70
C ASN A 177 3.67 2.52 4.73
N MET A 178 3.90 1.36 5.33
CA MET A 178 5.02 1.15 6.27
C MET A 178 6.37 1.35 5.58
N LEU A 179 6.55 0.82 4.37
CA LEU A 179 7.78 0.97 3.59
C LEU A 179 8.05 2.43 3.18
N VAL A 180 7.01 3.19 2.87
CA VAL A 180 7.10 4.63 2.63
C VAL A 180 7.50 5.37 3.91
N SER A 181 6.92 5.01 5.05
CA SER A 181 7.22 5.65 6.34
C SER A 181 8.67 5.45 6.78
N VAL A 182 9.30 4.33 6.43
CA VAL A 182 10.73 4.07 6.72
C VAL A 182 11.68 4.55 5.61
N GLY A 183 11.17 5.18 4.55
CA GLY A 183 11.96 5.75 3.47
C GLY A 183 12.47 4.74 2.43
N ILE A 184 11.96 3.50 2.40
CA ILE A 184 12.35 2.49 1.39
C ILE A 184 11.64 2.73 0.04
N MET A 185 10.49 3.41 0.04
CA MET A 185 9.73 3.74 -1.16
C MET A 185 9.35 5.23 -1.20
N PRO A 186 9.13 5.81 -2.40
CA PRO A 186 8.67 7.19 -2.54
C PRO A 186 7.25 7.35 -1.98
N VAL A 187 6.91 8.57 -1.58
CA VAL A 187 5.61 8.89 -0.97
C VAL A 187 4.43 8.57 -1.90
N THR A 188 3.57 7.65 -1.46
CA THR A 188 2.46 7.11 -2.27
C THR A 188 1.10 7.75 -1.94
N GLY A 189 1.01 8.50 -0.84
CA GLY A 189 -0.24 9.14 -0.40
C GLY A 189 -1.34 8.16 0.00
N GLN A 190 -0.98 6.93 0.39
CA GLN A 190 -1.93 5.90 0.80
C GLN A 190 -2.01 5.85 2.32
N THR A 191 -3.23 5.80 2.84
CA THR A 191 -3.49 5.66 4.28
C THR A 191 -3.17 4.25 4.77
N LEU A 192 -2.74 4.14 6.03
CA LEU A 192 -2.57 2.86 6.73
C LEU A 192 -3.95 2.29 7.16
N PRO A 193 -4.47 1.22 6.53
CA PRO A 193 -5.82 0.73 6.83
C PRO A 193 -5.99 0.37 8.31
N LEU A 194 -7.13 0.70 8.93
CA LEU A 194 -7.47 0.48 10.35
C LEU A 194 -6.80 1.42 11.37
N ILE A 195 -5.67 2.03 11.07
CA ILE A 195 -4.88 2.83 12.04
C ILE A 195 -4.88 4.32 11.67
N SER A 196 -4.76 4.64 10.39
CA SER A 196 -4.65 6.00 9.86
C SER A 196 -5.95 6.80 9.95
N MET A 197 -5.83 8.12 10.13
CA MET A 197 -6.95 9.05 10.04
C MET A 197 -7.39 9.27 8.58
N GLY A 198 -8.20 8.34 8.07
CA GLY A 198 -8.88 8.45 6.78
C GLY A 198 -10.34 8.06 6.91
N GLY A 199 -11.21 9.01 7.28
CA GLY A 199 -12.62 8.74 7.64
C GLY A 199 -13.37 7.87 6.64
N THR A 200 -13.30 8.20 5.34
CA THR A 200 -13.92 7.39 4.29
C THR A 200 -13.25 6.03 4.12
N SER A 201 -11.91 5.97 4.14
CA SER A 201 -11.16 4.71 3.97
C SER A 201 -11.45 3.71 5.09
N LEU A 202 -11.69 4.20 6.30
CA LEU A 202 -11.98 3.38 7.47
C LEU A 202 -13.36 2.71 7.36
N VAL A 203 -14.37 3.44 6.87
CA VAL A 203 -15.70 2.87 6.56
C VAL A 203 -15.60 1.76 5.51
N PHE A 204 -14.90 2.00 4.39
CA PHE A 204 -14.72 0.99 3.36
C PHE A 204 -13.91 -0.23 3.85
N THR A 205 -12.94 -0.01 4.74
CA THR A 205 -12.18 -1.10 5.37
C THR A 205 -13.11 -1.97 6.23
N PHE A 206 -14.02 -1.38 7.01
CA PHE A 206 -14.99 -2.15 7.78
C PHE A 206 -16.01 -2.88 6.91
N ILE A 207 -16.47 -2.27 5.81
CA ILE A 207 -17.33 -2.96 4.83
C ILE A 207 -16.60 -4.17 4.25
N ALA A 208 -15.35 -4.01 3.82
CA ALA A 208 -14.54 -5.11 3.30
C ALA A 208 -14.38 -6.24 4.32
N LEU A 209 -14.03 -5.91 5.58
CA LEU A 209 -13.95 -6.90 6.66
C LEU A 209 -15.30 -7.58 6.92
N GLY A 210 -16.41 -6.85 6.87
CA GLY A 210 -17.76 -7.41 7.00
C GLY A 210 -18.08 -8.45 5.91
N ILE A 211 -17.72 -8.16 4.66
CA ILE A 211 -17.86 -9.11 3.54
C ILE A 211 -17.00 -10.36 3.79
N ILE A 212 -15.75 -10.19 4.21
CA ILE A 212 -14.84 -11.31 4.51
C ILE A 212 -15.39 -12.19 5.64
N LEU A 213 -15.92 -11.58 6.71
CA LEU A 213 -16.54 -12.30 7.82
C LEU A 213 -17.80 -13.04 7.39
N SER A 214 -18.62 -12.43 6.53
CA SER A 214 -19.82 -13.09 5.97
C SER A 214 -19.45 -14.33 5.17
N VAL A 215 -18.44 -14.26 4.29
CA VAL A 215 -17.94 -15.43 3.55
C VAL A 215 -17.36 -16.47 4.51
N SER A 216 -16.60 -16.04 5.52
CA SER A 216 -16.01 -16.96 6.51
C SER A 216 -17.08 -17.70 7.30
N ARG A 217 -18.19 -17.05 7.68
CA ARG A 217 -19.30 -17.71 8.39
C ARG A 217 -19.96 -18.76 7.50
N ASN A 218 -20.29 -18.37 6.28
CA ASN A 218 -20.98 -19.21 5.32
C ASN A 218 -20.16 -20.41 4.86
N SER A 219 -18.82 -20.28 4.82
CA SER A 219 -17.92 -21.40 4.55
C SER A 219 -17.94 -22.50 5.62
N LEU A 220 -18.36 -22.17 6.85
CA LEU A 220 -18.47 -23.12 7.96
C LEU A 220 -19.85 -23.79 8.02
N GLU A 221 -20.89 -23.13 7.49
CA GLU A 221 -22.28 -23.62 7.50
C GLU A 221 -22.59 -24.56 6.30
N GLY A 222 -21.66 -24.75 5.35
CA GLY A 222 -21.79 -25.77 4.28
C GLY A 222 -22.85 -25.49 3.22
N GLU A 223 -23.37 -24.25 3.15
CA GLU A 223 -24.54 -23.86 2.34
C GLU A 223 -24.22 -23.06 1.06
N TYR A 224 -23.12 -23.37 0.37
CA TYR A 224 -22.95 -22.91 -1.01
C TYR A 224 -22.69 -24.11 -1.91
N GLU A 225 -23.52 -24.24 -2.96
CA GLU A 225 -23.50 -25.28 -3.98
C GLU A 225 -22.11 -25.87 -4.18
N LYS A 226 -21.98 -27.13 -3.76
CA LYS A 226 -20.92 -28.02 -4.22
C LYS A 226 -21.01 -28.07 -5.75
N ALA A 227 -19.96 -27.60 -6.40
CA ALA A 227 -19.72 -27.87 -7.81
C ALA A 227 -19.53 -29.38 -8.04
#